data_AF-A0AAD6CER0-F1
#
_entry.id   AF-A0AAD6CER0-F1
#
_cell.length_a   1.000
_cell.length_b   1.000
_cell.length_c   1.000
_cell.angle_alpha   90.00
_cell.angle_beta   90.00
_cell.angle_gamma   90.00
#
_symmetry.space_group_name_H-M   'P 1'
#
loop_
_entity.id
_entity.type
_entity.pdbx_description
1 polymer ?
#
loop_
_entity_poly.entity_id
_entity_poly.type
_entity_poly.pdbx_seq_one_letter_code
_entity_poly.pdbx_strand_id
1 'polypeptide(L)'
;MLAAMLAIPTLDTIPFDIIYQIATLLDATDYVQLSHTNRAIYAQLNVDSIARSIIKNSLAYSREGRTALVAQSGYPEAIRRWVNINEAVATASPYAVAVLAYATHFLYHQGILCYHVEHEIRLLDVYHADRQERLLDLRNIIPRLDSSSVATSVAPLNRITLLYFNNEILVFCLDGSGGQNSWLIAIDTALQRGRRKRLLLQRSVPASAPIFVRHTQSYLWYGVFLATLGPQGSWVCYGVDMTTNEAIRVYLNGVVEGEIGQTLCFEMYQDHLYAVSTHVTYDDDDHSSFYHWFCYSPQQKSQKWSGRIWRRNHREGPINEMWTNLSIQFDQTTGGPIVVECRREWPNGNSENHRTIYREALPTPAKLRLDYPRGGIESHSWSDGFNGALSGSEMHHMNSSRPKKRLRRNCHAEYESSDPSQRREFIAAYTKHHCYHLAASTFIDIVNDPERQADGVHIRDFLRLRTISRKRKSPIDEKGIAGKPGLLYPPTQFDANGRAVEGSDECFASRGMNMWPAEDAPTGLCRLLCPSSCSGKLRAILDEDTLVYSVSSPGLPSGHLAIILISFDPMLHIPTLTPLGVSEDRLHLESPFPVALTKPTESDRGIVKQAVPLYRVINRGCRLR
;
A
#
# COMPACT_ATOMS: atom_id res chain seq x y z
N MET A 1 -20.31 -7.92 -64.81
CA MET A 1 -20.20 -6.97 -63.69
C MET A 1 -20.69 -7.67 -62.42
N LEU A 2 -19.78 -8.30 -61.68
CA LEU A 2 -20.05 -8.85 -60.35
C LEU A 2 -18.94 -8.31 -59.46
N ALA A 3 -19.23 -7.20 -58.79
CA ALA A 3 -18.34 -6.66 -57.76
C ALA A 3 -18.41 -7.63 -56.58
N ALA A 4 -17.38 -8.46 -56.42
CA ALA A 4 -17.10 -9.11 -55.17
C ALA A 4 -16.88 -8.00 -54.14
N MET A 5 -17.89 -7.71 -53.31
CA MET A 5 -17.71 -6.93 -52.10
C MET A 5 -16.71 -7.71 -51.26
N LEU A 6 -15.44 -7.28 -51.30
CA LEU A 6 -14.41 -7.75 -50.37
C LEU A 6 -14.97 -7.53 -48.98
N ALA A 7 -15.29 -8.64 -48.29
CA ALA A 7 -15.69 -8.60 -46.90
C ALA A 7 -14.58 -7.86 -46.14
N ILE A 8 -14.93 -6.74 -45.51
CA ILE A 8 -13.99 -5.98 -44.70
C ILE A 8 -13.52 -6.97 -43.61
N PRO A 9 -12.20 -7.26 -43.52
CA PRO A 9 -11.71 -8.22 -42.54
C PRO A 9 -12.10 -7.73 -41.15
N THR A 10 -12.87 -8.55 -40.44
CA THR A 10 -13.22 -8.34 -39.04
C THR A 10 -12.05 -8.81 -38.17
N LEU A 11 -11.95 -8.29 -36.94
CA LEU A 11 -10.82 -8.58 -36.06
C LEU A 11 -10.64 -10.09 -35.77
N ASP A 12 -11.71 -10.88 -35.81
CA ASP A 12 -11.66 -12.33 -35.63
C ASP A 12 -11.12 -13.11 -36.85
N THR A 13 -10.99 -12.45 -38.01
CA THR A 13 -10.55 -13.07 -39.28
C THR A 13 -9.13 -12.72 -39.70
N ILE A 14 -8.46 -11.80 -38.97
CA ILE A 14 -7.09 -11.41 -39.29
C ILE A 14 -6.07 -12.49 -38.87
N PRO A 15 -4.90 -12.57 -39.53
CA PRO A 15 -3.86 -13.54 -39.19
C PRO A 15 -3.39 -13.40 -37.73
N PHE A 16 -3.03 -14.54 -37.11
CA PHE A 16 -2.55 -14.58 -35.72
C PHE A 16 -1.39 -13.61 -35.47
N ASP A 17 -0.46 -13.46 -36.41
CA ASP A 17 0.67 -12.54 -36.26
C ASP A 17 0.23 -11.08 -36.09
N ILE A 18 -0.85 -10.67 -36.77
CA ILE A 18 -1.41 -9.33 -36.63
C ILE A 18 -2.14 -9.19 -35.29
N ILE A 19 -2.93 -10.20 -34.88
CA ILE A 19 -3.57 -10.25 -33.55
C ILE A 19 -2.51 -10.15 -32.46
N TYR A 20 -1.41 -10.88 -32.59
CA TYR A 20 -0.31 -10.87 -31.64
C TYR A 20 0.25 -9.45 -31.49
N GLN A 21 0.58 -8.77 -32.59
CA GLN A 21 1.11 -7.40 -32.55
C GLN A 21 0.11 -6.45 -31.87
N ILE A 22 -1.18 -6.51 -32.23
CA ILE A 22 -2.22 -5.68 -31.59
C ILE A 22 -2.30 -5.98 -30.09
N ALA A 23 -2.39 -7.26 -29.71
CA ALA A 23 -2.58 -7.68 -28.33
C ALA A 23 -1.39 -7.31 -27.43
N THR A 24 -0.16 -7.34 -27.95
CA THR A 24 1.03 -6.94 -27.17
C THR A 24 1.14 -5.45 -26.87
N LEU A 25 0.33 -4.62 -27.55
CA LEU A 25 0.21 -3.18 -27.30
C LEU A 25 -0.93 -2.83 -26.33
N LEU A 26 -1.79 -3.79 -25.99
CA LEU A 26 -2.86 -3.59 -25.03
C LEU A 26 -2.33 -3.67 -23.60
N ASP A 27 -2.96 -2.91 -22.70
CA ASP A 27 -2.79 -3.15 -21.28
C ASP A 27 -3.57 -4.40 -20.83
N ALA A 28 -3.33 -4.84 -19.60
CA ALA A 28 -3.94 -6.04 -19.03
C ALA A 28 -5.47 -5.96 -18.98
N THR A 29 -6.04 -4.77 -18.77
CA THR A 29 -7.50 -4.59 -18.67
C THR A 29 -8.13 -4.67 -20.05
N ASP A 30 -7.58 -3.93 -21.01
CA ASP A 30 -8.07 -3.88 -22.39
C ASP A 30 -7.95 -5.26 -23.05
N TYR A 31 -6.88 -6.01 -22.76
CA TYR A 31 -6.74 -7.40 -23.20
C TYR A 31 -7.88 -8.29 -22.69
N VAL A 32 -8.19 -8.25 -21.40
CA VAL A 32 -9.27 -9.07 -20.83
C VAL A 32 -10.62 -8.65 -21.41
N GLN A 33 -10.89 -7.35 -21.50
CA GLN A 33 -12.15 -6.85 -22.06
C GLN A 33 -12.31 -7.25 -23.54
N LEU A 34 -11.24 -7.13 -24.34
CA LEU A 34 -11.25 -7.56 -25.74
C LEU A 34 -11.51 -9.07 -25.85
N SER A 35 -10.91 -9.87 -24.96
CA SER A 35 -11.12 -11.32 -24.94
C SER A 35 -12.57 -11.72 -24.67
N HIS A 36 -13.37 -10.86 -24.03
CA HIS A 36 -14.78 -11.13 -23.73
C HIS A 36 -15.75 -10.73 -24.84
N THR A 37 -15.26 -10.12 -25.94
CA THR A 37 -16.13 -9.63 -27.03
C THR A 37 -16.73 -10.75 -27.89
N ASN A 38 -15.98 -11.82 -28.17
CA ASN A 38 -16.43 -12.99 -28.96
C ASN A 38 -15.56 -14.22 -28.63
N ARG A 39 -16.13 -15.43 -28.76
CA ARG A 39 -15.44 -16.72 -28.60
C ARG A 39 -14.22 -16.90 -29.50
N ALA A 40 -14.25 -16.43 -30.76
CA ALA A 40 -13.13 -16.55 -31.68
C ALA A 40 -11.94 -15.69 -31.22
N ILE A 41 -12.20 -14.44 -30.85
CA ILE A 41 -11.20 -13.52 -30.28
C ILE A 41 -10.68 -14.06 -28.94
N TYR A 42 -11.55 -14.59 -28.09
CA TYR A 42 -11.16 -15.26 -26.85
C TYR A 42 -10.15 -16.38 -27.12
N ALA A 43 -10.43 -17.27 -28.07
CA ALA A 43 -9.56 -18.38 -28.42
C ALA A 43 -8.20 -17.91 -28.97
N GLN A 44 -8.18 -16.85 -29.77
CA GLN A 44 -6.94 -16.28 -30.32
C GLN A 44 -6.10 -15.55 -29.27
N LEU A 45 -6.74 -14.85 -28.33
CA LEU A 45 -6.06 -14.09 -27.27
C LEU A 45 -5.61 -14.98 -26.10
N ASN A 46 -6.34 -16.05 -25.81
CA ASN A 46 -6.05 -16.99 -24.72
C ASN A 46 -4.87 -17.94 -25.05
N VAL A 47 -3.76 -17.37 -25.50
CA VAL A 47 -2.52 -18.05 -25.85
C VAL A 47 -1.41 -17.54 -24.94
N ASP A 48 -0.62 -18.47 -24.39
CA ASP A 48 0.44 -18.17 -23.42
C ASP A 48 1.48 -17.16 -23.92
N SER A 49 1.79 -17.13 -25.23
CA SER A 49 2.75 -16.18 -25.79
C SER A 49 2.28 -14.73 -25.68
N ILE A 50 1.01 -14.46 -25.98
CA ILE A 50 0.38 -13.14 -25.85
C ILE A 50 0.30 -12.76 -24.37
N ALA A 51 -0.25 -13.65 -23.55
CA ALA A 51 -0.40 -13.40 -22.11
C ALA A 51 0.97 -13.15 -21.43
N ARG A 52 2.01 -13.92 -21.79
CA ARG A 52 3.37 -13.70 -21.30
C ARG A 52 3.92 -12.34 -21.71
N SER A 53 3.63 -11.87 -22.93
CA SER A 53 4.05 -10.54 -23.38
C SER A 53 3.37 -9.44 -22.55
N ILE A 54 2.07 -9.56 -22.31
CA ILE A 54 1.30 -8.60 -21.49
C ILE A 54 1.84 -8.58 -20.06
N ILE A 55 2.11 -9.75 -19.47
CA ILE A 55 2.71 -9.85 -18.14
C ILE A 55 4.04 -9.09 -18.10
N LYS A 56 4.91 -9.27 -19.10
CA LYS A 56 6.21 -8.57 -19.17
C LYS A 56 6.08 -7.06 -19.36
N ASN A 57 5.07 -6.62 -20.12
CA ASN A 57 4.91 -5.21 -20.49
C ASN A 57 4.16 -4.40 -19.43
N SER A 58 3.20 -5.00 -18.73
CA SER A 58 2.26 -4.26 -17.87
C SER A 58 2.22 -4.74 -16.41
N LEU A 59 2.60 -5.99 -16.14
CA LEU A 59 2.40 -6.61 -14.82
C LEU A 59 3.68 -7.23 -14.24
N ALA A 60 4.86 -6.91 -14.79
CA ALA A 60 6.11 -7.60 -14.46
C ALA A 60 6.47 -7.48 -12.96
N TYR A 61 5.98 -6.43 -12.31
CA TYR A 61 6.23 -6.16 -10.90
C TYR A 61 4.99 -6.32 -10.02
N SER A 62 3.83 -6.73 -10.56
CA SER A 62 2.72 -7.19 -9.73
C SER A 62 3.00 -8.58 -9.15
N ARG A 63 2.35 -8.95 -8.06
CA ARG A 63 2.49 -10.28 -7.47
C ARG A 63 2.07 -11.40 -8.43
N GLU A 64 0.92 -11.25 -9.11
CA GLU A 64 0.43 -12.25 -10.07
C GLU A 64 1.43 -12.41 -11.22
N GLY A 65 1.95 -11.30 -11.75
CA GLY A 65 2.93 -11.31 -12.84
C GLY A 65 4.25 -11.94 -12.43
N ARG A 66 4.80 -11.57 -11.27
CA ARG A 66 6.02 -12.19 -10.72
C ARG A 66 5.84 -13.70 -10.51
N THR A 67 4.71 -14.11 -9.93
CA THR A 67 4.41 -15.53 -9.68
C THR A 67 4.37 -16.32 -10.99
N ALA A 68 3.67 -15.82 -12.00
CA ALA A 68 3.60 -16.46 -13.31
C ALA A 68 4.95 -16.46 -14.06
N LEU A 69 5.75 -15.39 -13.95
CA LEU A 69 7.08 -15.32 -14.53
C LEU A 69 8.06 -16.33 -13.89
N VAL A 70 8.00 -16.49 -12.56
CA VAL A 70 8.81 -17.46 -11.82
C VAL A 70 8.37 -18.89 -12.16
N ALA A 71 7.07 -19.15 -12.18
CA ALA A 71 6.53 -20.47 -12.53
C ALA A 71 6.70 -20.82 -14.01
N GLN A 72 6.93 -19.81 -14.86
CA GLN A 72 6.95 -19.93 -16.32
C GLN A 72 5.65 -20.51 -16.91
N SER A 73 4.52 -20.30 -16.23
CA SER A 73 3.21 -20.87 -16.58
C SER A 73 2.06 -20.07 -15.97
N GLY A 74 0.83 -20.28 -16.47
CA GLY A 74 -0.39 -19.69 -15.89
C GLY A 74 -0.54 -18.19 -16.17
N TYR A 75 0.02 -17.71 -17.27
CA TYR A 75 -0.02 -16.29 -17.64
C TYR A 75 -1.46 -15.77 -17.84
N PRO A 76 -2.35 -16.46 -18.57
CA PRO A 76 -3.73 -15.98 -18.76
C PRO A 76 -4.49 -15.88 -17.42
N GLU A 77 -4.33 -16.88 -16.55
CA GLU A 77 -4.97 -16.92 -15.23
C GLU A 77 -4.46 -15.78 -14.34
N ALA A 78 -3.16 -15.51 -14.36
CA ALA A 78 -2.54 -14.41 -13.62
C ALA A 78 -3.10 -13.05 -14.04
N ILE A 79 -3.24 -12.79 -15.36
CA ILE A 79 -3.84 -11.55 -15.86
C ILE A 79 -5.30 -11.44 -15.40
N ARG A 80 -6.10 -12.49 -15.57
CA ARG A 80 -7.52 -12.48 -15.17
C ARG A 80 -7.68 -12.25 -13.68
N ARG A 81 -6.87 -12.91 -12.84
CA ARG A 81 -6.90 -12.75 -11.38
C ARG A 81 -6.57 -11.31 -11.00
N TRP A 82 -5.52 -10.72 -11.57
CA TRP A 82 -5.16 -9.32 -11.34
C TRP A 82 -6.29 -8.35 -11.74
N VAL A 83 -6.90 -8.53 -12.91
CA VAL A 83 -8.05 -7.71 -13.35
C VAL A 83 -9.23 -7.88 -12.40
N ASN A 84 -9.55 -9.11 -11.99
CA ASN A 84 -10.66 -9.38 -11.07
C ASN A 84 -10.44 -8.77 -9.67
N ILE A 85 -9.21 -8.79 -9.16
CA ILE A 85 -8.83 -8.15 -7.88
C ILE A 85 -9.04 -6.64 -7.99
N ASN A 86 -8.47 -6.00 -9.01
CA ASN A 86 -8.59 -4.55 -9.18
C ASN A 86 -10.03 -4.11 -9.42
N GLU A 87 -10.81 -4.92 -10.13
CA GLU A 87 -12.24 -4.68 -10.33
C GLU A 87 -13.02 -4.78 -9.01
N ALA A 88 -12.75 -5.80 -8.20
CA ALA A 88 -13.36 -5.98 -6.88
C ALA A 88 -13.01 -4.85 -5.92
N VAL A 89 -11.75 -4.39 -5.92
CA VAL A 89 -11.32 -3.21 -5.16
C VAL A 89 -12.05 -1.95 -5.65
N ALA A 90 -12.04 -1.69 -6.96
CA ALA A 90 -12.63 -0.50 -7.56
C ALA A 90 -14.15 -0.38 -7.33
N THR A 91 -14.83 -1.51 -7.13
CA THR A 91 -16.30 -1.60 -6.99
C THR A 91 -16.77 -1.94 -5.57
N ALA A 92 -15.86 -2.02 -4.58
CA ALA A 92 -16.17 -2.44 -3.23
C ALA A 92 -16.89 -3.82 -3.18
N SER A 93 -16.46 -4.77 -4.01
CA SER A 93 -17.07 -6.10 -4.13
C SER A 93 -16.12 -7.20 -3.64
N PRO A 94 -15.89 -7.32 -2.33
CA PRO A 94 -15.01 -8.35 -1.79
C PRO A 94 -15.56 -9.77 -2.03
N TYR A 95 -14.67 -10.76 -2.08
CA TYR A 95 -15.00 -12.17 -2.25
C TYR A 95 -15.16 -12.90 -0.90
N ALA A 96 -14.47 -12.45 0.15
CA ALA A 96 -14.50 -13.11 1.44
C ALA A 96 -14.22 -12.15 2.60
N VAL A 97 -14.74 -12.52 3.78
CA VAL A 97 -14.49 -11.82 5.05
C VAL A 97 -14.32 -12.83 6.16
N ALA A 98 -13.37 -12.63 7.07
CA ALA A 98 -13.14 -13.54 8.19
C ALA A 98 -12.55 -12.84 9.41
N VAL A 99 -12.80 -13.41 10.59
CA VAL A 99 -12.03 -13.10 11.81
C VAL A 99 -10.84 -14.06 11.85
N LEU A 100 -9.63 -13.51 11.72
CA LEU A 100 -8.40 -14.32 11.65
C LEU A 100 -7.82 -14.65 13.03
N ALA A 101 -7.86 -13.70 13.95
CA ALA A 101 -7.26 -13.82 15.28
C ALA A 101 -7.81 -12.78 16.27
N TYR A 102 -7.48 -12.96 17.54
CA TYR A 102 -7.66 -11.96 18.60
C TYR A 102 -6.29 -11.59 19.17
N ALA A 103 -5.91 -10.32 19.15
CA ALA A 103 -4.56 -9.91 19.48
C ALA A 103 -4.47 -8.49 20.06
N THR A 104 -3.38 -8.21 20.77
CA THR A 104 -3.09 -6.85 21.27
C THR A 104 -2.47 -5.96 20.21
N HIS A 105 -1.64 -6.55 19.34
CA HIS A 105 -0.96 -5.88 18.23
C HIS A 105 -0.96 -6.80 17.01
N PHE A 106 -1.02 -6.20 15.82
CA PHE A 106 -0.81 -6.90 14.57
C PHE A 106 -0.02 -6.05 13.58
N LEU A 107 0.61 -6.74 12.64
CA LEU A 107 1.19 -6.19 11.43
C LEU A 107 0.73 -7.07 10.26
N TYR A 108 0.61 -6.49 9.07
CA TYR A 108 0.28 -7.23 7.87
C TYR A 108 1.15 -6.74 6.72
N HIS A 109 1.88 -7.65 6.07
CA HIS A 109 2.64 -7.34 4.87
C HIS A 109 2.95 -8.60 4.06
N GLN A 110 2.89 -8.52 2.73
CA GLN A 110 3.14 -9.62 1.79
C GLN A 110 2.24 -10.84 2.04
N GLY A 111 0.99 -10.60 2.43
CA GLY A 111 0.08 -11.68 2.81
C GLY A 111 0.35 -12.35 4.14
N ILE A 112 1.39 -11.95 4.88
CA ILE A 112 1.70 -12.51 6.19
C ILE A 112 1.13 -11.61 7.29
N LEU A 113 0.18 -12.16 8.04
CA LEU A 113 -0.35 -11.56 9.26
C LEU A 113 0.51 -11.99 10.43
N CYS A 114 1.24 -11.06 11.04
CA CYS A 114 1.89 -11.31 12.33
C CYS A 114 1.10 -10.64 13.44
N TYR A 115 0.83 -11.36 14.52
CA TYR A 115 0.06 -10.82 15.63
C TYR A 115 0.56 -11.33 16.98
N HIS A 116 0.38 -10.50 18.00
CA HIS A 116 0.83 -10.77 19.36
C HIS A 116 -0.34 -11.13 20.27
N VAL A 117 -0.29 -12.35 20.81
CA VAL A 117 -1.29 -12.90 21.73
C VAL A 117 -0.56 -13.49 22.93
N GLU A 118 -0.89 -12.99 24.13
CA GLU A 118 -0.31 -13.40 25.41
C GLU A 118 1.24 -13.40 25.45
N HIS A 119 1.85 -14.56 25.15
CA HIS A 119 3.28 -14.81 25.23
C HIS A 119 3.84 -15.31 23.90
N GLU A 120 3.08 -15.15 22.83
CA GLU A 120 3.39 -15.67 21.51
C GLU A 120 3.28 -14.57 20.45
N ILE A 121 4.23 -14.56 19.53
CA ILE A 121 4.04 -13.91 18.23
C ILE A 121 3.73 -15.00 17.22
N ARG A 122 2.59 -14.87 16.55
CA ARG A 122 2.09 -15.84 15.59
C ARG A 122 2.09 -15.23 14.20
N LEU A 123 2.50 -16.01 13.20
CA LEU A 123 2.58 -15.61 11.81
C LEU A 123 1.70 -16.53 10.97
N LEU A 124 0.70 -15.95 10.32
CA LEU A 124 -0.24 -16.61 9.43
C LEU A 124 0.02 -16.16 8.00
N ASP A 125 0.27 -17.11 7.09
CA ASP A 125 0.21 -16.86 5.65
C ASP A 125 -1.26 -16.85 5.22
N VAL A 126 -1.81 -15.68 4.92
CA VAL A 126 -3.22 -15.52 4.57
C VAL A 126 -3.52 -16.13 3.20
N TYR A 127 -2.58 -16.07 2.26
CA TYR A 127 -2.77 -16.62 0.91
C TYR A 127 -2.74 -18.15 0.90
N HIS A 128 -1.98 -18.75 1.80
CA HIS A 128 -1.97 -20.19 2.06
C HIS A 128 -2.52 -20.49 3.45
N ALA A 129 -3.68 -19.91 3.77
CA ALA A 129 -4.28 -20.01 5.09
C ALA A 129 -4.56 -21.46 5.51
N ASP A 130 -4.70 -22.40 4.57
CA ASP A 130 -4.82 -23.83 4.83
C ASP A 130 -3.61 -24.44 5.56
N ARG A 131 -2.47 -23.76 5.58
CA ARG A 131 -1.24 -24.19 6.28
C ARG A 131 -1.29 -23.94 7.79
N GLN A 132 -0.25 -24.40 8.48
CA GLN A 132 -0.01 -24.12 9.90
C GLN A 132 0.53 -22.70 10.09
N GLU A 133 0.25 -22.12 11.25
CA GLU A 133 0.89 -20.88 11.68
C GLU A 133 2.31 -21.15 12.19
N ARG A 134 3.17 -20.14 12.05
CA ARG A 134 4.48 -20.12 12.70
C ARG A 134 4.36 -19.39 14.03
N LEU A 135 4.99 -19.93 15.06
CA LEU A 135 4.86 -19.49 16.44
C LEU A 135 6.24 -19.20 17.04
N LEU A 136 6.39 -18.00 17.58
CA LEU A 136 7.53 -17.55 18.37
C LEU A 136 7.14 -17.46 19.84
N ASP A 137 7.65 -18.36 20.68
CA ASP A 137 7.38 -18.37 22.12
C ASP A 137 8.32 -17.39 22.83
N LEU A 138 7.75 -16.28 23.28
CA LEU A 138 8.50 -15.18 23.87
C LEU A 138 9.11 -15.55 25.23
N ARG A 139 8.57 -16.55 25.94
CA ARG A 139 9.16 -17.05 27.20
C ARG A 139 10.52 -17.69 26.98
N ASN A 140 10.75 -18.23 25.79
CA ASN A 140 12.03 -18.83 25.41
C ASN A 140 12.99 -17.82 24.76
N ILE A 141 12.44 -16.77 24.15
CA ILE A 141 13.20 -15.78 23.39
C ILE A 141 13.70 -14.65 24.31
N ILE A 142 12.81 -14.02 25.09
CA ILE A 142 13.13 -12.82 25.89
C ILE A 142 14.28 -13.06 26.88
N PRO A 143 14.32 -14.15 27.68
CA PRO A 143 15.42 -14.37 28.62
C PRO A 143 16.80 -14.52 27.95
N ARG A 144 16.84 -14.87 26.67
CA ARG A 144 18.09 -14.96 25.90
C ARG A 144 18.54 -13.61 25.34
N LEU A 145 17.62 -12.66 25.22
CA LEU A 145 17.86 -11.32 24.70
C LEU A 145 18.18 -10.32 25.80
N ASP A 146 17.58 -10.49 26.97
CA ASP A 146 17.76 -9.64 28.15
C ASP A 146 18.44 -10.41 29.28
N SER A 147 19.77 -10.52 29.21
CA SER A 147 20.58 -11.16 30.26
C SER A 147 20.68 -10.31 31.55
N SER A 148 20.10 -9.10 31.55
CA SER A 148 20.24 -8.08 32.59
C SER A 148 19.00 -7.93 33.49
N SER A 149 17.84 -8.45 33.08
CA SER A 149 16.60 -8.29 33.84
C SER A 149 16.43 -9.35 34.91
N VAL A 150 16.85 -8.98 36.13
CA VAL A 150 16.43 -9.65 37.36
C VAL A 150 14.95 -9.36 37.58
N ALA A 151 14.16 -10.44 37.62
CA ALA A 151 12.79 -10.55 38.10
C ALA A 151 12.19 -9.28 38.75
N THR A 152 11.45 -8.50 37.97
CA THR A 152 10.49 -7.51 38.52
C THR A 152 9.10 -7.86 38.01
N SER A 153 8.10 -7.78 38.91
CA SER A 153 6.81 -8.48 38.82
C SER A 153 5.79 -7.89 37.84
N VAL A 154 6.22 -7.17 36.81
CA VAL A 154 5.36 -6.74 35.69
C VAL A 154 5.83 -7.48 34.44
N ALA A 155 4.98 -8.39 33.94
CA ALA A 155 5.34 -9.34 32.90
C ALA A 155 5.96 -8.63 31.67
N PRO A 156 7.24 -8.87 31.31
CA PRO A 156 7.92 -8.25 30.16
C PRO A 156 7.27 -8.59 28.81
N LEU A 157 6.27 -9.48 28.81
CA LEU A 157 5.56 -10.00 27.65
C LEU A 157 4.54 -9.00 27.08
N ASN A 158 4.07 -8.03 27.86
CA ASN A 158 3.12 -7.00 27.39
C ASN A 158 3.79 -5.78 26.73
N ARG A 159 5.09 -5.87 26.41
CA ARG A 159 5.95 -4.72 26.06
C ARG A 159 6.49 -4.79 24.64
N ILE A 160 5.77 -5.50 23.78
CA ILE A 160 6.22 -5.80 22.42
C ILE A 160 5.40 -4.99 21.44
N THR A 161 6.12 -4.26 20.59
CA THR A 161 5.53 -3.54 19.46
C THR A 161 6.07 -4.14 18.17
N LEU A 162 5.18 -4.73 17.37
CA LEU A 162 5.53 -5.23 16.05
C LEU A 162 5.77 -4.06 15.09
N LEU A 163 6.93 -4.02 14.43
CA LEU A 163 7.36 -2.87 13.62
C LEU A 163 7.26 -3.14 12.12
N TYR A 164 7.82 -4.27 11.65
CA TYR A 164 7.83 -4.61 10.22
C TYR A 164 8.10 -6.09 10.00
N PHE A 165 7.62 -6.63 8.88
CA PHE A 165 7.91 -8.00 8.44
C PHE A 165 8.12 -7.99 6.93
N ASN A 166 9.16 -8.64 6.43
CA ASN A 166 9.40 -8.82 5.00
C ASN A 166 10.36 -10.01 4.79
N ASN A 167 10.22 -10.79 3.72
CA ASN A 167 11.15 -11.88 3.41
C ASN A 167 11.45 -12.82 4.60
N GLU A 168 10.40 -13.25 5.32
CA GLU A 168 10.51 -14.17 6.48
C GLU A 168 11.23 -13.61 7.72
N ILE A 169 11.57 -12.32 7.72
CA ILE A 169 12.23 -11.67 8.85
C ILE A 169 11.20 -10.79 9.55
N LEU A 170 11.03 -11.01 10.86
CA LEU A 170 10.19 -10.20 11.73
C LEU A 170 11.06 -9.24 12.53
N VAL A 171 10.70 -7.96 12.51
CA VAL A 171 11.30 -6.93 13.36
C VAL A 171 10.28 -6.39 14.35
N PHE A 172 10.65 -6.40 15.63
CA PHE A 172 9.83 -5.88 16.71
C PHE A 172 10.68 -5.11 17.73
N CYS A 173 10.02 -4.24 18.48
CA CYS A 173 10.59 -3.54 19.62
C CYS A 173 10.19 -4.25 20.91
N LEU A 174 11.13 -4.37 21.85
CA LEU A 174 10.89 -4.79 23.23
C LEU A 174 11.22 -3.63 24.17
N ASP A 175 10.23 -3.11 24.90
CA ASP A 175 10.47 -1.96 25.78
C ASP A 175 11.26 -2.33 27.04
N GLY A 176 12.26 -1.51 27.39
CA GLY A 176 13.13 -1.72 28.55
C GLY A 176 12.52 -1.30 29.89
N SER A 177 12.74 -2.06 30.95
CA SER A 177 12.21 -1.78 32.30
C SER A 177 12.70 -0.50 32.94
N GLY A 178 11.78 0.23 33.58
CA GLY A 178 12.08 1.39 34.42
C GLY A 178 12.72 2.58 33.70
N GLY A 179 12.34 2.86 32.45
CA GLY A 179 12.90 3.97 31.67
C GLY A 179 14.23 3.66 30.97
N GLN A 180 14.66 2.40 30.96
CA GLN A 180 15.77 1.95 30.12
C GLN A 180 15.39 1.99 28.62
N ASN A 181 16.42 2.04 27.78
CA ASN A 181 16.30 1.93 26.32
C ASN A 181 15.49 0.69 25.92
N SER A 182 14.71 0.81 24.85
CA SER A 182 14.06 -0.31 24.20
C SER A 182 15.05 -1.08 23.31
N TRP A 183 14.73 -2.32 22.96
CA TRP A 183 15.55 -3.17 22.10
C TRP A 183 14.84 -3.41 20.77
N LEU A 184 15.52 -3.04 19.68
CA LEU A 184 15.13 -3.39 18.32
C LEU A 184 15.69 -4.78 18.00
N ILE A 185 14.81 -5.73 17.69
CA ILE A 185 15.14 -7.13 17.49
C ILE A 185 14.66 -7.58 16.11
N ALA A 186 15.55 -8.18 15.32
CA ALA A 186 15.20 -8.82 14.05
C ALA A 186 15.45 -10.33 14.12
N ILE A 187 14.41 -11.12 13.81
CA ILE A 187 14.44 -12.59 13.87
C ILE A 187 14.03 -13.18 12.52
N ASP A 188 14.82 -14.15 12.04
CA ASP A 188 14.46 -15.04 10.94
C ASP A 188 13.43 -16.07 11.42
N THR A 189 12.22 -15.95 10.85
CA THR A 189 11.04 -16.75 11.18
C THR A 189 10.81 -17.89 10.19
N ALA A 190 11.74 -18.16 9.28
CA ALA A 190 11.66 -19.31 8.40
C ALA A 190 11.65 -20.62 9.20
N LEU A 191 10.81 -21.57 8.79
CA LEU A 191 10.69 -22.88 9.43
C LEU A 191 12.00 -23.66 9.32
N GLN A 192 12.51 -23.78 8.09
CA GLN A 192 13.76 -24.47 7.81
C GLN A 192 14.95 -23.58 8.15
N ARG A 193 15.86 -24.10 8.97
CA ARG A 193 17.08 -23.39 9.34
C ARG A 193 18.04 -23.43 8.16
N GLY A 194 18.18 -22.33 7.45
CA GLY A 194 19.30 -22.12 6.53
C GLY A 194 20.63 -22.03 7.29
N ARG A 195 21.71 -21.68 6.57
CA ARG A 195 23.02 -21.38 7.19
C ARG A 195 23.01 -20.12 8.08
N ARG A 196 21.92 -19.33 8.06
CA ARG A 196 21.80 -18.06 8.79
C ARG A 196 21.47 -18.26 10.28
N LYS A 197 21.93 -17.33 11.11
CA LYS A 197 21.53 -17.24 12.53
C LYS A 197 20.06 -16.80 12.59
N ARG A 198 19.30 -17.29 13.58
CA ARG A 198 17.89 -16.88 13.76
C ARG A 198 17.77 -15.45 14.28
N LEU A 199 18.57 -15.08 15.30
CA LEU A 199 18.70 -13.69 15.71
C LEU A 199 19.63 -12.99 14.72
N LEU A 200 19.07 -12.06 13.94
CA LEU A 200 19.79 -11.31 12.91
C LEU A 200 20.31 -9.98 13.44
N LEU A 201 19.52 -9.31 14.29
CA LEU A 201 19.88 -8.01 14.85
C LEU A 201 19.34 -7.87 16.28
N GLN A 202 20.15 -7.27 17.15
CA GLN A 202 19.72 -6.73 18.45
C GLN A 202 20.43 -5.39 18.65
N ARG A 203 19.67 -4.29 18.75
CA ARG A 203 20.21 -2.93 18.95
C ARG A 203 19.40 -2.19 19.99
N SER A 204 20.09 -1.44 20.85
CA SER A 204 19.45 -0.51 21.79
C SER A 204 18.93 0.69 21.02
N VAL A 205 17.68 1.10 21.29
CA VAL A 205 17.05 2.30 20.76
C VAL A 205 16.46 3.14 21.90
N PRO A 206 16.38 4.47 21.77
CA PRO A 206 15.77 5.29 22.81
C PRO A 206 14.32 4.88 23.08
N ALA A 207 13.96 4.77 24.35
CA ALA A 207 12.59 4.43 24.74
C ALA A 207 11.61 5.51 24.26
N SER A 208 10.45 5.07 23.78
CA SER A 208 9.34 5.94 23.32
C SER A 208 9.66 6.88 22.15
N ALA A 209 10.84 6.77 21.52
CA ALA A 209 11.15 7.57 20.35
C ALA A 209 10.36 7.05 19.13
N PRO A 210 9.80 7.94 18.29
CA PRO A 210 9.26 7.56 17.00
C PRO A 210 10.30 6.78 16.19
N ILE A 211 9.90 5.61 15.69
CA ILE A 211 10.76 4.69 14.95
C ILE A 211 10.08 4.24 13.67
N PHE A 212 10.85 4.18 12.58
CA PHE A 212 10.46 3.43 11.39
C PHE A 212 11.44 2.28 11.17
N VAL A 213 10.95 1.22 10.53
CA VAL A 213 11.77 0.08 10.08
C VAL A 213 11.32 -0.32 8.68
N ARG A 214 12.29 -0.58 7.82
CA ARG A 214 12.15 -1.25 6.52
C ARG A 214 13.32 -2.20 6.33
N HIS A 215 13.12 -3.33 5.69
CA HIS A 215 14.24 -4.23 5.37
C HIS A 215 13.95 -5.06 4.12
N THR A 216 15.02 -5.53 3.48
CA THR A 216 15.00 -6.65 2.54
C THR A 216 15.42 -7.94 3.26
N GLN A 217 15.77 -8.97 2.50
CA GLN A 217 16.43 -10.15 3.03
C GLN A 217 17.91 -9.89 3.41
N SER A 218 18.52 -8.80 2.94
CA SER A 218 19.95 -8.51 3.09
C SER A 218 20.24 -7.33 3.99
N TYR A 219 19.46 -6.25 3.88
CA TYR A 219 19.68 -5.01 4.62
C TYR A 219 18.46 -4.61 5.43
N LEU A 220 18.70 -4.04 6.62
CA LEU A 220 17.69 -3.44 7.48
C LEU A 220 17.98 -1.96 7.65
N TRP A 221 16.99 -1.14 7.33
CA TRP A 221 16.97 0.28 7.63
C TRP A 221 16.02 0.57 8.78
N TYR A 222 16.51 1.28 9.79
CA TYR A 222 15.66 1.85 10.82
C TYR A 222 16.06 3.29 11.08
N GLY A 223 15.10 4.13 11.45
CA GLY A 223 15.40 5.48 11.87
C GLY A 223 14.65 5.84 13.14
N VAL A 224 15.30 6.65 13.96
CA VAL A 224 14.76 7.16 15.22
C VAL A 224 14.79 8.68 15.18
N PHE A 225 13.72 9.30 15.64
CA PHE A 225 13.69 10.73 15.84
C PHE A 225 14.37 11.09 17.17
N LEU A 226 15.36 11.99 17.10
CA LEU A 226 16.07 12.47 18.28
C LEU A 226 15.82 13.97 18.45
N ALA A 227 14.97 14.32 19.42
CA ALA A 227 14.63 15.71 19.75
C ALA A 227 15.84 16.52 20.26
N THR A 228 16.86 15.85 20.79
CA THR A 228 18.08 16.48 21.31
C THR A 228 19.09 16.90 20.24
N LEU A 229 18.88 16.49 18.98
CA LEU A 229 19.79 16.82 17.88
C LEU A 229 19.36 18.11 17.18
N GLY A 230 20.01 19.22 17.56
CA GLY A 230 19.73 20.54 17.01
C GLY A 230 18.47 21.18 17.61
N PRO A 231 18.14 22.43 17.21
CA PRO A 231 17.03 23.19 17.79
C PRO A 231 15.64 22.62 17.48
N GLN A 232 15.52 21.77 16.45
CA GLN A 232 14.25 21.23 15.96
C GLN A 232 14.19 19.69 15.96
N GLY A 233 15.20 19.02 16.55
CA GLY A 233 15.37 17.58 16.44
C GLY A 233 15.75 17.12 15.02
N SER A 234 16.16 15.85 14.90
CA SER A 234 16.51 15.28 13.60
C SER A 234 16.27 13.76 13.54
N TRP A 235 15.90 13.29 12.36
CA TRP A 235 15.84 11.87 12.04
C TRP A 235 17.23 11.31 11.79
N VAL A 236 17.61 10.32 12.59
CA VAL A 236 18.84 9.56 12.40
C VAL A 236 18.49 8.18 11.89
N CYS A 237 18.95 7.87 10.68
CA CYS A 237 18.71 6.58 10.04
C CYS A 237 19.98 5.72 10.06
N TYR A 238 19.77 4.42 10.22
CA TYR A 238 20.80 3.41 10.28
C TYR A 238 20.49 2.36 9.22
N GLY A 239 21.46 2.10 8.33
CA GLY A 239 21.41 1.00 7.37
C GLY A 239 22.34 -0.11 7.85
N VAL A 240 21.82 -1.30 8.08
CA VAL A 240 22.55 -2.43 8.66
C VAL A 240 22.55 -3.60 7.68
N ASP A 241 23.74 -4.11 7.36
CA ASP A 241 23.88 -5.40 6.69
C ASP A 241 23.58 -6.52 7.69
N MET A 242 22.56 -7.34 7.42
CA MET A 242 22.14 -8.38 8.36
C MET A 242 23.08 -9.59 8.42
N THR A 243 24.03 -9.70 7.49
CA THR A 243 25.03 -10.78 7.45
C THR A 243 26.28 -10.38 8.22
N THR A 244 26.81 -9.18 7.97
CA THR A 244 28.06 -8.70 8.61
C THR A 244 27.78 -7.94 9.91
N ASN A 245 26.54 -7.47 10.13
CA ASN A 245 26.15 -6.55 11.19
C ASN A 245 26.90 -5.20 11.15
N GLU A 246 27.52 -4.88 10.02
CA GLU A 246 28.06 -3.56 9.75
C GLU A 246 26.93 -2.57 9.55
N ALA A 247 27.10 -1.37 10.10
CA ALA A 247 26.09 -0.32 10.06
C ALA A 247 26.66 0.96 9.47
N ILE A 248 25.83 1.63 8.67
CA ILE A 248 26.02 3.00 8.26
C ILE A 248 25.01 3.88 8.99
N ARG A 249 25.41 5.11 9.31
CA ARG A 249 24.56 6.11 9.97
C ARG A 249 24.44 7.31 9.05
N VAL A 250 23.21 7.75 8.80
CA VAL A 250 22.90 8.92 7.99
C VAL A 250 21.93 9.83 8.73
N TYR A 251 22.10 11.14 8.53
CA TYR A 251 21.24 12.17 9.10
C TYR A 251 20.37 12.71 7.97
N LEU A 252 19.05 12.76 8.19
CA LEU A 252 18.18 13.51 7.27
C LEU A 252 18.28 15.00 7.61
N ASN A 253 19.27 15.64 7.00
CA ASN A 253 19.44 17.08 7.11
C ASN A 253 18.28 17.79 6.40
N GLY A 254 17.74 18.85 7.02
CA GLY A 254 16.65 19.65 6.45
C GLY A 254 15.24 19.08 6.64
N VAL A 255 15.09 17.92 7.28
CA VAL A 255 13.77 17.38 7.65
C VAL A 255 13.50 17.66 9.12
N VAL A 256 12.68 18.69 9.36
CA VAL A 256 12.11 19.05 10.66
C VAL A 256 11.10 17.98 11.10
N GLU A 257 10.84 17.85 12.41
CA GLU A 257 9.85 16.98 13.09
C GLU A 257 8.61 16.64 12.25
N GLY A 258 8.76 15.71 11.31
CA GLY A 258 7.74 15.32 10.36
C GLY A 258 6.97 14.11 10.85
N GLU A 259 5.65 14.13 10.69
CA GLU A 259 4.79 13.01 11.04
C GLU A 259 4.84 11.94 9.93
N ILE A 260 5.25 10.72 10.30
CA ILE A 260 5.34 9.60 9.38
C ILE A 260 3.95 9.31 8.79
N GLY A 261 3.85 9.31 7.47
CA GLY A 261 2.62 9.05 6.74
C GLY A 261 1.79 10.30 6.44
N GLN A 262 2.16 11.48 6.97
CA GLN A 262 1.51 12.75 6.65
C GLN A 262 2.46 13.71 5.93
N THR A 263 3.58 14.06 6.57
CA THR A 263 4.55 15.03 6.01
C THR A 263 5.92 14.42 5.72
N LEU A 264 6.16 13.20 6.19
CA LEU A 264 7.38 12.44 5.99
C LEU A 264 7.01 10.98 5.70
N CYS A 265 7.69 10.34 4.75
CA CYS A 265 7.54 8.90 4.57
C CYS A 265 8.87 8.25 4.21
N PHE A 266 8.99 6.97 4.54
CA PHE A 266 10.17 6.15 4.29
C PHE A 266 9.74 4.86 3.61
N GLU A 267 10.51 4.44 2.60
CA GLU A 267 10.33 3.15 1.99
C GLU A 267 11.64 2.61 1.42
N MET A 268 11.74 1.30 1.27
CA MET A 268 12.91 0.67 0.65
C MET A 268 12.63 0.25 -0.78
N TYR A 269 13.54 0.61 -1.68
CA TYR A 269 13.54 0.11 -3.04
C TYR A 269 14.84 -0.62 -3.34
N GLN A 270 14.72 -1.91 -3.64
CA GLN A 270 15.85 -2.84 -3.60
C GLN A 270 16.50 -2.73 -2.22
N ASP A 271 17.77 -2.37 -2.11
CA ASP A 271 18.44 -2.18 -0.81
C ASP A 271 18.58 -0.70 -0.39
N HIS A 272 18.09 0.24 -1.21
CA HIS A 272 18.23 1.67 -0.94
C HIS A 272 17.07 2.19 -0.09
N LEU A 273 17.39 3.04 0.88
CA LEU A 273 16.38 3.77 1.65
C LEU A 273 15.98 5.02 0.88
N TYR A 274 14.68 5.14 0.59
CA TYR A 274 14.06 6.37 0.13
C TYR A 274 13.36 7.06 1.29
N ALA A 275 13.46 8.38 1.31
CA ALA A 275 12.68 9.24 2.20
C ALA A 275 12.12 10.43 1.41
N VAL A 276 10.89 10.83 1.71
CA VAL A 276 10.26 12.01 1.11
C VAL A 276 9.65 12.85 2.21
N SER A 277 9.96 14.15 2.20
CA SER A 277 9.44 15.16 3.11
C SER A 277 8.71 16.25 2.34
N THR A 278 7.62 16.77 2.91
CA THR A 278 6.90 17.95 2.40
C THR A 278 7.14 19.20 3.23
N HIS A 279 7.97 19.13 4.28
CA HIS A 279 8.29 20.29 5.11
C HIS A 279 9.10 21.33 4.34
N VAL A 280 8.78 22.59 4.62
CA VAL A 280 9.41 23.78 4.04
C VAL A 280 10.79 23.95 4.66
N THR A 281 11.83 23.94 3.83
CA THR A 281 13.16 24.40 4.25
C THR A 281 13.21 25.92 4.18
N TYR A 282 14.04 26.58 5.01
CA TYR A 282 14.18 28.06 5.02
C TYR A 282 14.48 28.69 3.65
N ASP A 283 14.91 27.89 2.67
CA ASP A 283 15.29 28.32 1.31
C ASP A 283 14.18 28.15 0.25
N ASP A 284 12.96 27.71 0.63
CA ASP A 284 11.86 27.55 -0.32
C ASP A 284 11.12 28.90 -0.57
N ASP A 285 10.76 29.17 -1.83
CA ASP A 285 9.91 30.31 -2.24
C ASP A 285 8.61 30.29 -1.44
N ASP A 286 8.26 31.39 -0.75
CA ASP A 286 7.05 31.56 0.08
C ASP A 286 5.73 31.21 -0.64
N HIS A 287 5.77 31.04 -1.96
CA HIS A 287 4.62 30.75 -2.81
C HIS A 287 4.51 29.30 -3.30
N SER A 288 5.53 28.44 -3.09
CA SER A 288 5.54 27.07 -3.61
C SER A 288 6.01 26.05 -2.57
N SER A 289 5.47 24.84 -2.66
CA SER A 289 5.89 23.70 -1.84
C SER A 289 6.50 22.62 -2.74
N PHE A 290 7.44 21.84 -2.20
CA PHE A 290 8.16 20.79 -2.89
C PHE A 290 8.11 19.47 -2.11
N TYR A 291 8.25 18.37 -2.84
CA TYR A 291 8.66 17.09 -2.28
C TYR A 291 10.19 17.07 -2.21
N HIS A 292 10.74 17.09 -1.01
CA HIS A 292 12.17 16.90 -0.76
C HIS A 292 12.44 15.40 -0.60
N TRP A 293 13.13 14.81 -1.56
CA TRP A 293 13.38 13.37 -1.58
C TRP A 293 14.86 13.07 -1.33
N PHE A 294 15.12 11.90 -0.73
CA PHE A 294 16.44 11.40 -0.41
C PHE A 294 16.53 9.92 -0.80
N CYS A 295 17.71 9.48 -1.24
CA CYS A 295 18.03 8.09 -1.54
C CYS A 295 19.42 7.75 -1.00
N TYR A 296 19.48 6.77 -0.11
CA TYR A 296 20.71 6.33 0.57
C TYR A 296 21.04 4.88 0.23
N SER A 297 22.30 4.64 -0.14
CA SER A 297 22.81 3.28 -0.37
C SER A 297 23.41 2.70 0.91
N PRO A 298 23.07 1.45 1.30
CA PRO A 298 23.66 0.82 2.48
C PRO A 298 25.13 0.40 2.26
N GLN A 299 25.52 0.17 1.01
CA GLN A 299 26.84 -0.36 0.63
C GLN A 299 27.93 0.72 0.57
N GLN A 300 27.56 1.98 0.34
CA GLN A 300 28.49 3.07 0.09
C GLN A 300 28.10 4.29 0.94
N LYS A 301 28.82 4.49 2.05
CA LYS A 301 28.58 5.61 2.99
C LYS A 301 28.61 6.99 2.33
N SER A 302 29.36 7.15 1.24
CA SER A 302 29.46 8.41 0.48
C SER A 302 28.37 8.58 -0.58
N GLN A 303 27.68 7.51 -0.97
CA GLN A 303 26.70 7.54 -2.05
C GLN A 303 25.32 7.90 -1.51
N LYS A 304 25.05 9.21 -1.53
CA LYS A 304 23.78 9.83 -1.17
C LYS A 304 23.27 10.67 -2.34
N TRP A 305 21.98 10.55 -2.63
CA TRP A 305 21.28 11.42 -3.56
C TRP A 305 20.12 12.09 -2.86
N SER A 306 19.84 13.32 -3.25
CA SER A 306 18.74 14.11 -2.71
C SER A 306 18.20 15.03 -3.80
N GLY A 307 17.00 15.54 -3.67
CA GLY A 307 16.51 16.50 -4.64
C GLY A 307 15.14 17.01 -4.24
N ARG A 308 14.61 17.90 -5.08
CA ARG A 308 13.25 18.40 -4.90
C ARG A 308 12.43 18.23 -6.17
N ILE A 309 11.15 17.93 -5.99
CA ILE A 309 10.15 17.86 -7.07
C ILE A 309 9.03 18.82 -6.70
N TRP A 310 8.59 19.66 -7.63
CA TRP A 310 7.50 20.59 -7.33
C TRP A 310 6.22 19.86 -6.90
N ARG A 311 5.66 20.30 -5.78
CA ARG A 311 4.48 19.68 -5.16
C ARG A 311 3.22 20.49 -5.43
N ARG A 312 3.22 21.80 -5.18
CA ARG A 312 2.06 22.70 -5.39
C ARG A 312 2.42 24.17 -5.28
N ASN A 313 1.53 25.03 -5.76
CA ASN A 313 1.53 26.45 -5.44
C ASN A 313 0.58 26.75 -4.26
N HIS A 314 0.94 27.67 -3.37
CA HIS A 314 0.08 28.04 -2.23
C HIS A 314 -1.25 28.68 -2.67
N ARG A 315 -1.31 29.28 -3.87
CA ARG A 315 -2.54 29.82 -4.48
C ARG A 315 -3.56 28.76 -4.90
N GLU A 316 -3.20 27.48 -4.93
CA GLU A 316 -4.15 26.39 -5.19
C GLU A 316 -5.21 26.26 -4.09
N GLY A 317 -5.00 26.90 -2.93
CA GLY A 317 -5.95 26.97 -1.82
C GLY A 317 -5.53 26.12 -0.62
N PRO A 318 -6.14 26.32 0.56
CA PRO A 318 -5.72 25.67 1.80
C PRO A 318 -5.83 24.13 1.74
N ILE A 319 -5.09 23.44 2.62
CA ILE A 319 -5.13 21.98 2.80
C ILE A 319 -5.71 21.68 4.18
N ASN A 320 -6.53 20.64 4.27
CA ASN A 320 -6.90 20.05 5.54
C ASN A 320 -5.94 18.90 5.88
N GLU A 321 -5.06 19.15 6.84
CA GLU A 321 -3.98 18.22 7.24
C GLU A 321 -4.51 16.87 7.76
N MET A 322 -5.71 16.84 8.34
CA MET A 322 -6.33 15.60 8.84
C MET A 322 -6.60 14.53 7.77
N TRP A 323 -6.55 14.93 6.50
CA TRP A 323 -6.75 14.06 5.33
C TRP A 323 -5.49 13.88 4.49
N THR A 324 -4.36 14.44 4.94
CA THR A 324 -3.10 14.29 4.25
C THR A 324 -2.57 12.88 4.48
N ASN A 325 -2.22 12.21 3.39
CA ASN A 325 -1.55 10.92 3.44
C ASN A 325 -0.38 10.94 2.45
N LEU A 326 0.83 10.67 2.92
CA LEU A 326 2.04 10.66 2.12
C LEU A 326 2.69 9.28 2.21
N SER A 327 2.90 8.65 1.06
CA SER A 327 3.55 7.34 0.96
C SER A 327 4.43 7.24 -0.28
N ILE A 328 5.36 6.29 -0.26
CA ILE A 328 6.05 5.83 -1.45
C ILE A 328 5.46 4.47 -1.79
N GLN A 329 4.93 4.33 -3.01
CA GLN A 329 4.41 3.08 -3.56
C GLN A 329 5.21 2.68 -4.79
N PHE A 330 4.96 1.49 -5.33
CA PHE A 330 5.68 0.96 -6.49
C PHE A 330 4.74 0.79 -7.67
N ASP A 331 5.18 1.25 -8.84
CA ASP A 331 4.49 0.97 -10.09
C ASP A 331 4.59 -0.51 -10.44
N GLN A 332 3.46 -1.17 -10.68
CA GLN A 332 3.43 -2.57 -11.08
C GLN A 332 3.94 -2.81 -12.52
N THR A 333 3.97 -1.75 -13.35
CA THR A 333 4.47 -1.79 -14.73
C THR A 333 5.99 -1.64 -14.75
N THR A 334 6.51 -0.53 -14.22
CA THR A 334 7.95 -0.21 -14.28
C THR A 334 8.75 -0.73 -13.09
N GLY A 335 8.08 -1.06 -11.99
CA GLY A 335 8.71 -1.37 -10.71
C GLY A 335 9.30 -0.14 -10.03
N GLY A 336 9.13 1.06 -10.58
CA GLY A 336 9.75 2.28 -10.05
C GLY A 336 9.03 2.82 -8.80
N PRO A 337 9.77 3.49 -7.89
CA PRO A 337 9.16 4.18 -6.76
C PRO A 337 8.37 5.42 -7.20
N ILE A 338 7.19 5.61 -6.62
CA ILE A 338 6.28 6.73 -6.88
C ILE A 338 5.86 7.36 -5.55
N VAL A 339 5.96 8.68 -5.43
CA VAL A 339 5.32 9.45 -4.36
C VAL A 339 3.82 9.46 -4.61
N VAL A 340 3.05 9.03 -3.62
CA VAL A 340 1.58 9.11 -3.62
C VAL A 340 1.17 9.99 -2.45
N GLU A 341 0.61 11.15 -2.77
CA GLU A 341 0.09 12.10 -1.79
C GLU A 341 -1.43 12.25 -1.95
N CYS A 342 -2.19 12.03 -0.89
CA CYS A 342 -3.58 12.44 -0.77
C CYS A 342 -3.65 13.80 -0.07
N ARG A 343 -4.44 14.72 -0.61
CA ARG A 343 -4.75 16.00 0.03
C ARG A 343 -6.23 16.30 -0.06
N ARG A 344 -6.84 16.79 1.01
CA ARG A 344 -8.14 17.47 0.94
C ARG A 344 -7.90 18.96 0.83
N GLU A 345 -8.31 19.56 -0.28
CA GLU A 345 -8.00 20.96 -0.60
C GLU A 345 -9.26 21.71 -1.05
N TRP A 346 -9.22 23.05 -0.97
CA TRP A 346 -10.24 23.96 -1.50
C TRP A 346 -9.70 24.60 -2.78
N PRO A 347 -9.95 24.00 -3.97
CA PRO A 347 -9.34 24.47 -5.20
C PRO A 347 -9.64 25.95 -5.47
N ASN A 348 -8.61 26.73 -5.73
CA ASN A 348 -8.68 28.18 -5.96
C ASN A 348 -9.29 28.99 -4.79
N GLY A 349 -9.35 28.42 -3.58
CA GLY A 349 -9.96 29.07 -2.41
C GLY A 349 -11.49 29.13 -2.45
N ASN A 350 -12.14 28.32 -3.28
CA ASN A 350 -13.60 28.21 -3.34
C ASN A 350 -14.16 27.49 -2.10
N SER A 351 -15.48 27.50 -1.90
CA SER A 351 -16.13 26.78 -0.79
C SER A 351 -16.17 25.26 -0.98
N GLU A 352 -16.06 24.78 -2.22
CA GLU A 352 -15.97 23.35 -2.51
C GLU A 352 -14.60 22.79 -2.12
N ASN A 353 -14.60 21.61 -1.50
CA ASN A 353 -13.39 20.87 -1.20
C ASN A 353 -13.61 19.38 -1.48
N HIS A 354 -12.53 18.69 -1.82
CA HIS A 354 -12.52 17.25 -2.04
C HIS A 354 -11.10 16.72 -1.90
N ARG A 355 -10.96 15.40 -1.78
CA ARG A 355 -9.64 14.77 -1.80
C ARG A 355 -9.12 14.67 -3.23
N THR A 356 -7.84 14.89 -3.41
CA THR A 356 -7.13 14.67 -4.66
C THR A 356 -5.86 13.88 -4.37
N ILE A 357 -5.61 12.86 -5.18
CA ILE A 357 -4.38 12.08 -5.17
C ILE A 357 -3.43 12.63 -6.22
N TYR A 358 -2.20 12.87 -5.79
CA TYR A 358 -1.09 13.32 -6.63
C TYR A 358 -0.03 12.22 -6.68
N ARG A 359 0.52 12.01 -7.88
CA ARG A 359 1.52 10.97 -8.14
C ARG A 359 2.74 11.58 -8.81
N GLU A 360 3.92 11.30 -8.29
CA GLU A 360 5.18 11.72 -8.91
C GLU A 360 6.21 10.59 -8.87
N ALA A 361 6.82 10.30 -10.03
CA ALA A 361 7.83 9.26 -10.12
C ALA A 361 9.15 9.71 -9.48
N LEU A 362 9.75 8.85 -8.67
CA LEU A 362 11.08 9.05 -8.13
C LEU A 362 12.13 8.39 -9.02
N PRO A 363 13.34 8.96 -9.12
CA PRO A 363 14.42 8.36 -9.89
C PRO A 363 14.89 7.05 -9.24
N THR A 364 15.10 6.01 -10.06
CA THR A 364 15.61 4.71 -9.60
C THR A 364 17.11 4.78 -9.31
N PRO A 365 17.67 3.90 -8.45
CA PRO A 365 19.11 3.90 -8.17
C PRO A 365 19.96 3.64 -9.42
N ALA A 366 19.47 2.84 -10.36
CA ALA A 366 20.14 2.60 -11.63
C ALA A 366 20.27 3.89 -12.46
N LYS A 367 19.19 4.67 -12.54
CA LYS A 367 19.20 5.98 -13.22
C LYS A 367 20.11 6.97 -12.50
N LEU A 368 20.00 7.06 -11.17
CA LEU A 368 20.84 7.95 -10.35
C LEU A 368 22.34 7.66 -10.48
N ARG A 369 22.72 6.39 -10.58
CA ARG A 369 24.13 5.99 -10.79
C ARG A 369 24.64 6.35 -12.17
N LEU A 370 23.80 6.24 -13.20
CA LEU A 370 24.17 6.63 -14.56
C LEU A 370 24.36 8.14 -14.68
N ASP A 371 23.40 8.90 -14.14
CA ASP A 371 23.36 10.35 -14.27
C ASP A 371 24.33 11.05 -13.28
N TYR A 372 24.49 10.50 -12.06
CA TYR A 372 25.26 11.09 -10.96
C TYR A 372 26.12 10.04 -10.23
N PRO A 373 27.17 9.51 -10.89
CA PRO A 373 27.94 8.36 -10.39
C PRO A 373 28.70 8.63 -9.08
N ARG A 374 29.12 9.88 -8.84
CA ARG A 374 29.84 10.26 -7.61
C ARG A 374 28.91 10.53 -6.41
N GLY A 375 27.59 10.41 -6.58
CA GLY A 375 26.62 10.94 -5.63
C GLY A 375 26.53 12.46 -5.68
N GLY A 376 25.55 13.01 -4.97
CA GLY A 376 25.30 14.44 -4.89
C GLY A 376 24.26 14.95 -5.89
N ILE A 377 23.14 15.39 -5.35
CA ILE A 377 22.35 16.48 -5.94
C ILE A 377 21.95 17.39 -4.76
N GLU A 378 22.60 18.55 -4.70
CA GLU A 378 22.20 19.71 -3.90
C GLU A 378 21.50 20.69 -4.86
N SER A 379 20.26 21.10 -4.57
CA SER A 379 19.63 22.19 -5.33
C SER A 379 20.39 23.48 -5.02
N HIS A 380 20.96 24.14 -6.03
CA HIS A 380 21.55 25.46 -5.86
C HIS A 380 20.51 26.45 -5.29
N SER A 381 20.98 27.26 -4.32
CA SER A 381 20.30 28.45 -3.80
C SER A 381 19.98 29.39 -4.96
N TRP A 382 18.75 29.92 -5.02
CA TRP A 382 18.29 30.86 -6.06
C TRP A 382 18.82 32.29 -5.84
N SER A 383 20.08 32.43 -5.45
CA SER A 383 20.74 33.72 -5.27
C SER A 383 21.98 33.80 -6.16
N ASP A 384 21.77 34.02 -7.46
CA ASP A 384 22.68 34.88 -8.21
C ASP A 384 22.03 35.51 -9.46
N GLY A 385 22.06 36.84 -9.49
CA GLY A 385 22.12 37.68 -10.68
C GLY A 385 21.03 37.59 -11.74
N PHE A 386 20.00 38.45 -11.63
CA PHE A 386 19.57 39.20 -12.81
C PHE A 386 20.76 40.03 -13.30
N ASN A 387 21.58 39.50 -14.22
CA ASN A 387 22.36 40.23 -15.24
C ASN A 387 23.38 39.30 -15.92
N GLY A 388 23.39 39.29 -17.26
CA GLY A 388 24.56 38.92 -18.05
C GLY A 388 24.35 37.75 -19.01
N ALA A 389 24.44 38.06 -20.30
CA ALA A 389 24.30 37.13 -21.41
C ALA A 389 25.53 36.24 -21.66
N LEU A 390 25.27 35.13 -22.37
CA LEU A 390 26.14 34.30 -23.22
C LEU A 390 26.78 33.03 -22.64
N SER A 391 26.27 31.91 -23.21
CA SER A 391 27.02 30.83 -23.87
C SER A 391 27.34 29.55 -23.08
N GLY A 392 26.73 28.44 -23.53
CA GLY A 392 27.40 27.14 -23.60
C GLY A 392 26.80 26.01 -22.76
N SER A 393 26.16 25.06 -23.46
CA SER A 393 25.74 23.70 -23.03
C SER A 393 24.42 23.56 -22.28
N GLU A 394 23.38 23.27 -23.07
CA GLU A 394 22.12 22.66 -22.66
C GLU A 394 22.38 21.34 -21.90
N MET A 395 21.92 21.21 -20.65
CA MET A 395 21.70 19.90 -20.01
C MET A 395 20.78 20.01 -18.77
N HIS A 396 19.62 19.35 -18.87
CA HIS A 396 18.62 19.00 -17.86
C HIS A 396 18.83 19.47 -16.41
N HIS A 397 18.22 20.60 -16.08
CA HIS A 397 17.80 20.91 -14.71
C HIS A 397 16.78 19.86 -14.25
N MET A 398 17.05 19.12 -13.18
CA MET A 398 16.02 18.31 -12.54
C MET A 398 14.99 19.23 -11.86
N ASN A 399 14.00 19.66 -12.67
CA ASN A 399 12.69 20.24 -12.34
C ASN A 399 12.55 20.97 -10.99
N SER A 400 13.35 22.01 -10.76
CA SER A 400 12.98 23.13 -9.87
C SER A 400 12.11 24.18 -10.59
N SER A 401 11.78 23.96 -11.87
CA SER A 401 10.88 24.84 -12.62
C SER A 401 9.43 24.59 -12.19
N ARG A 402 8.67 25.68 -11.98
CA ARG A 402 7.21 25.63 -11.77
C ARG A 402 6.59 24.79 -12.89
N PRO A 403 5.90 23.68 -12.60
CA PRO A 403 5.44 22.81 -13.66
C PRO A 403 4.24 23.41 -14.39
N LYS A 404 4.24 23.09 -15.69
CA LYS A 404 3.07 23.05 -16.55
C LYS A 404 1.99 22.16 -15.89
N LYS A 405 0.72 22.41 -16.21
CA LYS A 405 -0.46 21.63 -15.76
C LYS A 405 -0.13 20.14 -15.58
N ARG A 406 -0.48 19.53 -14.44
CA ARG A 406 -0.19 18.09 -14.20
C ARG A 406 -0.89 17.19 -15.22
N LEU A 407 -0.24 16.08 -15.59
CA LEU A 407 -0.88 15.05 -16.42
C LEU A 407 -2.07 14.43 -15.68
N ARG A 408 -3.16 14.15 -16.40
CA ARG A 408 -4.39 13.59 -15.80
C ARG A 408 -4.16 12.23 -15.14
N ARG A 409 -3.26 11.40 -15.67
CA ARG A 409 -2.86 10.12 -15.04
C ARG A 409 -2.20 10.30 -13.67
N ASN A 410 -1.59 11.46 -13.41
CA ASN A 410 -0.88 11.76 -12.17
C ASN A 410 -1.75 12.47 -11.12
N CYS A 411 -2.99 12.83 -11.45
CA CYS A 411 -3.93 13.47 -10.53
C CYS A 411 -5.28 12.76 -10.53
N HIS A 412 -5.81 12.35 -9.38
CA HIS A 412 -7.14 11.75 -9.26
C HIS A 412 -7.95 12.48 -8.19
N ALA A 413 -8.91 13.30 -8.60
CA ALA A 413 -9.88 13.90 -7.69
C ALA A 413 -10.92 12.86 -7.28
N GLU A 414 -11.31 12.87 -6.01
CA GLU A 414 -12.38 12.04 -5.45
C GLU A 414 -13.72 12.27 -6.17
N TYR A 415 -13.97 13.51 -6.59
CA TYR A 415 -15.16 13.86 -7.36
C TYR A 415 -14.79 14.65 -8.62
N GLU A 416 -15.10 14.10 -9.79
CA GLU A 416 -14.95 14.80 -11.08
C GLU A 416 -16.20 15.62 -11.46
N SER A 417 -17.35 15.29 -10.86
CA SER A 417 -18.64 15.95 -11.12
C SER A 417 -18.97 16.97 -10.03
N SER A 418 -19.56 18.10 -10.43
CA SER A 418 -20.14 19.08 -9.52
C SER A 418 -21.48 18.62 -8.93
N ASP A 419 -22.05 17.50 -9.38
CA ASP A 419 -23.33 16.98 -8.88
C ASP A 419 -23.20 16.57 -7.39
N PRO A 420 -23.79 17.36 -6.46
CA PRO A 420 -23.68 17.07 -5.03
C PRO A 420 -24.43 15.79 -4.65
N SER A 421 -25.42 15.37 -5.44
CA SER A 421 -26.25 14.19 -5.14
C SER A 421 -25.47 12.88 -5.20
N GLN A 422 -24.33 12.87 -5.90
CA GLN A 422 -23.44 11.71 -6.00
C GLN A 422 -22.36 11.70 -4.90
N ARG A 423 -22.31 12.73 -4.04
CA ARG A 423 -21.33 12.85 -2.96
C ARG A 423 -21.92 12.33 -1.66
N ARG A 424 -21.33 11.27 -1.10
CA ARG A 424 -21.52 10.89 0.30
C ARG A 424 -20.20 11.07 1.01
N GLU A 425 -20.10 12.15 1.79
CA GLU A 425 -18.91 12.50 2.52
C GLU A 425 -18.99 12.04 3.97
N PHE A 426 -17.85 11.57 4.48
CA PHE A 426 -17.65 11.30 5.88
C PHE A 426 -16.64 12.28 6.44
N ILE A 427 -16.88 12.81 7.64
CA ILE A 427 -15.88 13.60 8.35
C ILE A 427 -14.74 12.70 8.83
N ALA A 428 -13.58 13.29 9.14
CA ALA A 428 -12.40 12.55 9.58
C ALA A 428 -12.70 11.66 10.80
N ALA A 429 -13.55 12.11 11.75
CA ALA A 429 -13.94 11.33 12.92
C ALA A 429 -14.69 10.03 12.60
N TYR A 430 -15.44 10.00 11.49
CA TYR A 430 -16.14 8.81 11.00
C TYR A 430 -15.30 8.00 10.01
N THR A 431 -14.20 8.53 9.50
CA THR A 431 -13.29 7.82 8.60
C THR A 431 -12.19 7.15 9.41
N LYS A 432 -12.36 5.88 9.72
CA LYS A 432 -11.47 5.10 10.59
C LYS A 432 -10.14 4.73 9.93
N HIS A 433 -10.14 4.62 8.61
CA HIS A 433 -8.95 4.41 7.80
C HIS A 433 -9.20 4.99 6.40
N HIS A 434 -8.16 5.53 5.78
CA HIS A 434 -8.18 5.96 4.39
C HIS A 434 -6.83 5.67 3.74
N CYS A 435 -6.85 5.21 2.50
CA CYS A 435 -5.64 5.00 1.69
C CYS A 435 -5.99 5.06 0.20
N TYR A 436 -4.97 4.92 -0.64
CA TYR A 436 -5.12 4.90 -2.08
C TYR A 436 -4.50 3.64 -2.68
N HIS A 437 -5.31 2.86 -3.39
CA HIS A 437 -4.87 1.68 -4.11
C HIS A 437 -4.44 2.07 -5.53
N LEU A 438 -3.12 2.10 -5.77
CA LEU A 438 -2.53 2.61 -7.01
C LEU A 438 -2.95 1.79 -8.24
N ALA A 439 -2.91 0.46 -8.16
CA ALA A 439 -3.22 -0.43 -9.29
C ALA A 439 -4.68 -0.32 -9.74
N ALA A 440 -5.61 -0.23 -8.79
CA ALA A 440 -7.04 -0.05 -9.09
C ALA A 440 -7.44 1.42 -9.29
N SER A 441 -6.50 2.37 -9.15
CA SER A 441 -6.78 3.82 -9.14
C SER A 441 -7.97 4.22 -8.25
N THR A 442 -7.99 3.73 -7.01
CA THR A 442 -9.16 3.73 -6.13
C THR A 442 -8.84 4.31 -4.75
N PHE A 443 -9.64 5.27 -4.29
CA PHE A 443 -9.70 5.66 -2.88
C PHE A 443 -10.40 4.56 -2.09
N ILE A 444 -9.85 4.19 -0.94
CA ILE A 444 -10.42 3.16 -0.07
C ILE A 444 -10.49 3.71 1.34
N ASP A 445 -11.71 3.77 1.88
CA ASP A 445 -11.96 4.18 3.25
C ASP A 445 -12.69 3.09 4.02
N ILE A 446 -12.34 2.94 5.30
CA ILE A 446 -13.21 2.29 6.28
C ILE A 446 -13.94 3.40 7.02
N VAL A 447 -15.25 3.48 6.84
CA VAL A 447 -16.09 4.52 7.43
C VAL A 447 -17.05 3.91 8.45
N ASN A 448 -17.34 4.67 9.50
CA ASN A 448 -18.45 4.41 10.38
C ASN A 448 -19.66 5.19 9.88
N ASP A 449 -20.68 4.45 9.45
CA ASP A 449 -21.91 4.96 8.85
C ASP A 449 -23.10 4.64 9.78
N PRO A 450 -23.17 5.25 10.96
CA PRO A 450 -24.08 4.83 12.03
C PRO A 450 -25.54 4.87 11.56
N GLU A 451 -26.21 3.72 11.64
CA GLU A 451 -27.63 3.62 11.34
C GLU A 451 -28.45 4.06 12.57
N ARG A 452 -29.50 4.87 12.36
CA ARG A 452 -30.47 5.17 13.41
C ARG A 452 -31.36 3.94 13.58
N GLN A 453 -31.15 3.17 14.65
CA GLN A 453 -32.07 2.08 14.98
C GLN A 453 -33.49 2.61 15.20
N ALA A 454 -34.49 1.79 14.90
CA ALA A 454 -35.91 2.13 14.95
C ALA A 454 -36.39 2.56 16.35
N ASP A 455 -35.65 2.19 17.40
CA ASP A 455 -35.90 2.57 18.79
C ASP A 455 -35.35 3.97 19.16
N GLY A 456 -34.55 4.61 18.29
CA GLY A 456 -34.11 6.01 18.41
C GLY A 456 -33.13 6.31 19.55
N VAL A 457 -32.80 5.32 20.40
CA VAL A 457 -31.99 5.52 21.61
C VAL A 457 -30.57 4.99 21.46
N HIS A 458 -30.32 4.00 20.58
CA HIS A 458 -29.02 3.31 20.48
C HIS A 458 -28.39 3.55 19.11
N ILE A 459 -27.31 4.33 19.07
CA ILE A 459 -26.46 4.47 17.89
C ILE A 459 -25.42 3.34 17.95
N ARG A 460 -25.50 2.40 17.01
CA ARG A 460 -24.50 1.35 16.83
C ARG A 460 -23.58 1.74 15.68
N ASP A 461 -22.28 1.57 15.88
CA ASP A 461 -21.31 1.72 14.81
C ASP A 461 -21.56 0.69 13.71
N PHE A 462 -21.60 1.16 12.48
CA PHE A 462 -21.76 0.33 11.28
C PHE A 462 -20.58 0.60 10.36
N LEU A 463 -19.60 -0.31 10.41
CA LEU A 463 -18.39 -0.19 9.60
C LEU A 463 -18.66 -0.63 8.16
N ARG A 464 -18.34 0.27 7.22
CA ARG A 464 -18.46 0.04 5.78
C ARG A 464 -17.15 0.40 5.08
N LEU A 465 -16.86 -0.36 4.04
CA LEU A 465 -15.90 -0.02 3.01
C LEU A 465 -16.54 0.99 2.04
N ARG A 466 -15.87 2.11 1.83
CA ARG A 466 -16.21 3.09 0.80
C ARG A 466 -15.10 3.12 -0.23
N THR A 467 -15.45 2.94 -1.49
CA THR A 467 -14.48 3.04 -2.59
C THR A 467 -14.92 4.06 -3.62
N ILE A 468 -13.95 4.83 -4.11
CA ILE A 468 -14.16 5.81 -5.17
C ILE A 468 -13.05 5.62 -6.19
N SER A 469 -13.43 5.21 -7.38
CA SER A 469 -12.49 4.77 -8.39
C SER A 469 -12.69 5.50 -9.70
N ARG A 470 -11.63 5.50 -10.50
CA ARG A 470 -11.69 5.95 -11.89
C ARG A 470 -11.15 4.90 -12.82
N LYS A 471 -11.53 4.98 -14.08
CA LYS A 471 -10.94 4.19 -15.17
C LYS A 471 -10.52 5.09 -16.32
N ARG A 472 -9.61 4.58 -17.15
CA ARG A 472 -9.28 5.22 -18.43
C ARG A 472 -10.53 5.23 -19.31
N LYS A 473 -10.79 6.35 -19.98
CA LYS A 473 -11.84 6.47 -21.00
C LYS A 473 -11.35 5.84 -22.30
N SER A 474 -12.30 5.56 -23.20
CA SER A 474 -11.99 5.31 -24.60
C SER A 474 -11.05 6.39 -25.11
N PRO A 475 -9.97 6.03 -25.84
CA PRO A 475 -9.10 7.02 -26.47
C PRO A 475 -9.82 7.81 -27.58
N ILE A 476 -10.97 7.31 -28.05
CA ILE A 476 -11.83 7.98 -29.04
C ILE A 476 -12.76 8.97 -28.32
N ASP A 477 -12.69 10.24 -28.74
CA ASP A 477 -13.58 11.31 -28.32
C ASP A 477 -14.91 11.24 -29.10
N GLU A 478 -15.73 10.23 -28.78
CA GLU A 478 -17.01 9.98 -29.45
C GLU A 478 -17.93 11.21 -29.45
N LYS A 479 -17.90 11.98 -28.38
CA LYS A 479 -18.77 13.14 -28.16
C LYS A 479 -18.14 14.47 -28.60
N GLY A 480 -16.87 14.47 -29.02
CA GLY A 480 -16.14 15.70 -29.35
C GLY A 480 -15.99 16.66 -28.17
N ILE A 481 -15.75 16.13 -26.96
CA ILE A 481 -15.59 16.91 -25.73
C ILE A 481 -14.36 17.83 -25.82
N ALA A 482 -13.27 17.36 -26.43
CA ALA A 482 -12.01 18.08 -26.55
C ALA A 482 -11.57 18.30 -28.00
N GLY A 483 -12.08 17.49 -28.93
CA GLY A 483 -11.75 17.58 -30.36
C GLY A 483 -12.94 17.33 -31.26
N LYS A 484 -12.66 16.89 -32.49
CA LYS A 484 -13.70 16.51 -33.44
C LYS A 484 -14.32 15.17 -33.00
N PRO A 485 -15.66 15.03 -32.97
CA PRO A 485 -16.32 13.77 -32.65
C PRO A 485 -15.77 12.59 -33.48
N GLY A 486 -15.50 11.48 -32.82
CA GLY A 486 -15.03 10.23 -33.46
C GLY A 486 -13.54 10.19 -33.79
N LEU A 487 -12.75 11.19 -33.37
CA LEU A 487 -11.28 11.16 -33.44
C LEU A 487 -10.67 10.87 -32.07
N LEU A 488 -9.35 10.64 -32.03
CA LEU A 488 -8.61 10.47 -30.78
C LEU A 488 -8.61 11.78 -29.97
N TYR A 489 -8.59 11.65 -28.64
CA TYR A 489 -8.37 12.79 -27.76
C TYR A 489 -7.05 13.50 -28.09
N PRO A 490 -7.05 14.84 -28.24
CA PRO A 490 -5.83 15.56 -28.54
C PRO A 490 -4.89 15.60 -27.32
N PRO A 491 -3.56 15.53 -27.53
CA PRO A 491 -2.58 15.74 -26.47
C PRO A 491 -2.79 17.09 -25.77
N THR A 492 -2.81 17.07 -24.43
CA THR A 492 -2.97 18.30 -23.64
C THR A 492 -1.66 19.03 -23.37
N GLN A 493 -0.52 18.40 -23.63
CA GLN A 493 0.81 18.93 -23.31
C GLN A 493 1.83 18.60 -24.38
N PHE A 494 2.73 19.55 -24.61
CA PHE A 494 3.85 19.43 -25.54
C PHE A 494 5.17 19.77 -24.85
N ASP A 495 6.22 19.04 -25.21
CA ASP A 495 7.58 19.27 -24.75
C ASP A 495 8.18 20.54 -25.38
N ALA A 496 9.42 20.88 -25.03
CA ALA A 496 10.11 22.06 -25.58
C ALA A 496 10.32 21.98 -27.10
N ASN A 497 10.31 20.77 -27.66
CA ASN A 497 10.51 20.49 -29.09
C ASN A 497 9.19 20.40 -29.85
N GLY A 498 8.06 20.71 -29.20
CA GLY A 498 6.72 20.63 -29.79
C GLY A 498 6.19 19.21 -29.97
N ARG A 499 6.83 18.20 -29.38
CA ARG A 499 6.33 16.81 -29.40
C ARG A 499 5.31 16.62 -28.28
N ALA A 500 4.27 15.83 -28.55
CA ALA A 500 3.27 15.50 -27.54
C ALA A 500 3.93 14.78 -26.37
N VAL A 501 3.65 15.24 -25.15
CA VAL A 501 4.08 14.53 -23.94
C VAL A 501 3.29 13.23 -23.84
N GLU A 502 3.99 12.12 -23.60
CA GLU A 502 3.38 10.80 -23.47
C GLU A 502 2.28 10.77 -22.40
N GLY A 503 1.13 10.20 -22.74
CA GLY A 503 -0.04 10.09 -21.85
C GLY A 503 -0.80 11.40 -21.62
N SER A 504 -0.45 12.49 -22.31
CA SER A 504 -1.16 13.77 -22.20
C SER A 504 -2.49 13.80 -22.95
N ASP A 505 -2.74 12.84 -23.82
CA ASP A 505 -3.99 12.54 -24.52
C ASP A 505 -4.97 11.74 -23.65
N GLU A 506 -4.51 11.17 -22.53
CA GLU A 506 -5.34 10.30 -21.70
C GLU A 506 -6.50 11.03 -21.02
N CYS A 507 -7.63 10.35 -21.04
CA CYS A 507 -8.86 10.76 -20.40
C CYS A 507 -9.28 9.72 -19.37
N PHE A 508 -9.92 10.18 -18.30
CA PHE A 508 -10.44 9.33 -17.24
C PHE A 508 -11.92 9.60 -17.02
N ALA A 509 -12.61 8.59 -16.50
CA ALA A 509 -13.99 8.65 -16.04
C ALA A 509 -14.05 8.16 -14.60
N SER A 510 -14.71 8.92 -13.73
CA SER A 510 -15.22 8.39 -12.47
C SER A 510 -16.09 7.14 -12.70
N ARG A 511 -15.91 6.15 -11.83
CA ARG A 511 -16.74 4.95 -11.72
C ARG A 511 -17.79 5.09 -10.61
N GLY A 512 -17.93 6.29 -10.05
CA GLY A 512 -18.80 6.57 -8.92
C GLY A 512 -18.24 6.08 -7.59
N MET A 513 -19.04 6.26 -6.55
CA MET A 513 -18.78 5.77 -5.21
C MET A 513 -19.51 4.45 -4.99
N ASN A 514 -18.81 3.45 -4.45
CA ASN A 514 -19.38 2.19 -4.03
C ASN A 514 -19.24 2.04 -2.51
N MET A 515 -20.26 1.47 -1.87
CA MET A 515 -20.32 1.24 -0.43
C MET A 515 -20.64 -0.23 -0.17
N TRP A 516 -19.85 -0.87 0.69
CA TRP A 516 -20.06 -2.25 1.08
C TRP A 516 -19.78 -2.45 2.57
N PRO A 517 -20.58 -3.25 3.31
CA PRO A 517 -21.78 -3.93 2.85
C PRO A 517 -22.91 -2.94 2.52
N ALA A 518 -23.97 -3.43 1.87
CA ALA A 518 -25.17 -2.63 1.59
C ALA A 518 -25.90 -2.25 2.90
N GLU A 519 -26.84 -1.31 2.84
CA GLU A 519 -27.59 -0.87 4.04
C GLU A 519 -28.51 -1.96 4.58
N ASP A 520 -29.05 -2.80 3.69
CA ASP A 520 -29.90 -3.96 3.98
C ASP A 520 -29.08 -5.25 4.21
N ALA A 521 -27.79 -5.14 4.51
CA ALA A 521 -26.93 -6.31 4.66
C ALA A 521 -27.33 -7.18 5.87
N PRO A 522 -27.15 -8.51 5.79
CA PRO A 522 -27.50 -9.42 6.87
C PRO A 522 -26.83 -9.02 8.20
N THR A 523 -27.61 -9.04 9.29
CA THR A 523 -27.12 -8.62 10.61
C THR A 523 -25.88 -9.39 11.05
N GLY A 524 -25.76 -10.67 10.66
CA GLY A 524 -24.58 -11.49 10.90
C GLY A 524 -23.31 -10.92 10.25
N LEU A 525 -23.39 -10.41 9.03
CA LEU A 525 -22.27 -9.78 8.33
C LEU A 525 -21.90 -8.45 9.00
N CYS A 526 -22.89 -7.63 9.35
CA CYS A 526 -22.67 -6.36 10.06
C CYS A 526 -21.99 -6.59 11.42
N ARG A 527 -22.41 -7.62 12.16
CA ARG A 527 -21.77 -8.03 13.43
C ARG A 527 -20.38 -8.61 13.23
N LEU A 528 -20.11 -9.27 12.12
CA LEU A 528 -18.77 -9.79 11.80
C LEU A 528 -17.79 -8.63 11.57
N LEU A 529 -18.21 -7.59 10.85
CA LEU A 529 -17.41 -6.40 10.55
C LEU A 529 -17.25 -5.46 11.75
N CYS A 530 -18.32 -5.30 12.55
CA CYS A 530 -18.29 -4.52 13.78
C CYS A 530 -18.91 -5.32 14.94
N PRO A 531 -18.09 -6.17 15.62
CA PRO A 531 -18.57 -7.03 16.70
C PRO A 531 -19.09 -6.26 17.90
N SER A 532 -18.46 -5.14 18.23
CA SER A 532 -18.85 -4.24 19.31
C SER A 532 -19.94 -3.24 18.87
N SER A 533 -20.62 -2.62 19.83
CA SER A 533 -21.51 -1.48 19.59
C SER A 533 -20.76 -0.21 19.20
N CYS A 534 -19.50 -0.10 19.60
CA CYS A 534 -18.58 0.98 19.24
C CYS A 534 -17.29 0.37 18.67
N SER A 535 -16.89 0.84 17.49
CA SER A 535 -15.69 0.43 16.77
C SER A 535 -14.40 0.79 17.52
N GLY A 536 -14.42 1.91 18.26
CA GLY A 536 -13.27 2.40 19.01
C GLY A 536 -12.11 2.82 18.11
N LYS A 537 -10.87 2.59 18.57
CA LYS A 537 -9.66 2.82 17.79
C LYS A 537 -9.43 1.63 16.85
N LEU A 538 -9.43 1.90 15.55
CA LEU A 538 -9.22 0.92 14.50
C LEU A 538 -7.83 1.13 13.90
N ARG A 539 -7.10 0.04 13.66
CA ARG A 539 -5.87 0.04 12.87
C ARG A 539 -6.12 -0.85 11.67
N ALA A 540 -5.85 -0.34 10.47
CA ALA A 540 -6.03 -1.08 9.23
C ALA A 540 -4.78 -1.00 8.37
N ILE A 541 -4.54 -2.05 7.61
CA ILE A 541 -3.45 -2.16 6.65
C ILE A 541 -4.03 -2.79 5.38
N LEU A 542 -3.84 -2.11 4.26
CA LEU A 542 -4.15 -2.61 2.92
C LEU A 542 -2.86 -3.13 2.29
N ASP A 543 -2.89 -4.38 1.82
CA ASP A 543 -1.89 -4.94 0.91
C ASP A 543 -2.50 -5.00 -0.52
N GLU A 544 -1.90 -5.72 -1.47
CA GLU A 544 -2.35 -5.70 -2.88
C GLU A 544 -3.81 -6.13 -3.12
N ASP A 545 -4.35 -7.07 -2.33
CA ASP A 545 -5.66 -7.71 -2.59
C ASP A 545 -6.49 -7.96 -1.32
N THR A 546 -6.00 -7.50 -0.18
CA THR A 546 -6.52 -7.85 1.13
C THR A 546 -6.37 -6.68 2.09
N LEU A 547 -7.45 -6.38 2.80
CA LEU A 547 -7.53 -5.36 3.82
C LEU A 547 -7.69 -6.05 5.17
N VAL A 548 -6.75 -5.82 6.08
CA VAL A 548 -6.78 -6.37 7.44
C VAL A 548 -6.91 -5.23 8.44
N TYR A 549 -7.85 -5.33 9.36
CA TYR A 549 -8.02 -4.33 10.42
C TYR A 549 -8.36 -4.93 11.77
N SER A 550 -8.01 -4.23 12.84
CA SER A 550 -8.37 -4.59 14.21
C SER A 550 -9.53 -3.76 14.72
N VAL A 551 -10.50 -4.39 15.37
CA VAL A 551 -11.67 -3.73 15.96
C VAL A 551 -12.00 -4.30 17.35
N SER A 552 -12.64 -3.50 18.18
CA SER A 552 -13.10 -3.93 19.50
C SER A 552 -14.15 -5.05 19.36
N SER A 553 -14.05 -6.07 20.20
CA SER A 553 -15.04 -7.14 20.29
C SER A 553 -15.42 -7.42 21.75
N PRO A 554 -16.72 -7.58 22.06
CA PRO A 554 -17.16 -7.91 23.41
C PRO A 554 -16.54 -9.22 23.93
N GLY A 555 -16.26 -9.27 25.22
CA GLY A 555 -15.77 -10.46 25.93
C GLY A 555 -14.33 -10.87 25.64
N LEU A 556 -13.56 -10.05 24.93
CA LEU A 556 -12.12 -10.24 24.82
C LEU A 556 -11.38 -9.77 26.09
N PRO A 557 -10.20 -10.34 26.40
CA PRO A 557 -9.34 -9.80 27.45
C PRO A 557 -8.96 -8.34 27.19
N SER A 558 -8.64 -7.61 28.26
CA SER A 558 -8.22 -6.21 28.16
C SER A 558 -7.10 -6.03 27.12
N GLY A 559 -7.25 -5.03 26.25
CA GLY A 559 -6.31 -4.71 25.18
C GLY A 559 -6.34 -5.62 23.95
N HIS A 560 -7.10 -6.72 23.94
CA HIS A 560 -7.24 -7.56 22.75
C HIS A 560 -8.32 -7.02 21.81
N LEU A 561 -8.03 -7.07 20.52
CA LEU A 561 -8.92 -6.67 19.43
C LEU A 561 -9.11 -7.85 18.48
N ALA A 562 -10.28 -7.91 17.83
CA ALA A 562 -10.54 -8.84 16.74
C ALA A 562 -9.85 -8.37 15.47
N ILE A 563 -9.10 -9.25 14.82
CA ILE A 563 -8.45 -8.99 13.54
C ILE A 563 -9.37 -9.53 12.43
N ILE A 564 -9.87 -8.62 11.61
CA ILE A 564 -10.79 -8.88 10.51
C ILE A 564 -10.05 -8.75 9.19
N LEU A 565 -10.24 -9.73 8.32
CA LEU A 565 -9.81 -9.74 6.93
C LEU A 565 -10.99 -9.45 6.02
N ILE A 566 -10.80 -8.56 5.04
CA ILE A 566 -11.62 -8.41 3.84
C ILE A 566 -10.72 -8.75 2.64
N SER A 567 -11.14 -9.69 1.81
CA SER A 567 -10.37 -10.11 0.64
C SER A 567 -11.07 -9.76 -0.67
N PHE A 568 -10.31 -9.21 -1.60
CA PHE A 568 -10.71 -8.92 -2.99
C PHE A 568 -10.19 -9.97 -3.97
N ASP A 569 -9.57 -11.04 -3.48
CA ASP A 569 -9.01 -12.10 -4.30
C ASP A 569 -10.00 -13.27 -4.46
N PRO A 570 -10.44 -13.58 -5.68
CA PRO A 570 -11.34 -14.71 -5.93
C PRO A 570 -10.73 -16.07 -5.58
N MET A 571 -9.40 -16.17 -5.53
CA MET A 571 -8.69 -17.43 -5.28
C MET A 571 -8.32 -17.63 -3.81
N LEU A 572 -8.68 -16.71 -2.91
CA LEU A 572 -8.40 -16.86 -1.49
C LEU A 572 -9.12 -18.08 -0.93
N HIS A 573 -8.34 -19.01 -0.35
CA HIS A 573 -8.88 -20.21 0.27
C HIS A 573 -8.66 -20.21 1.79
N ILE A 574 -9.72 -19.88 2.53
CA ILE A 574 -9.79 -20.14 3.98
C ILE A 574 -10.79 -21.30 4.19
N PRO A 575 -10.36 -22.46 4.73
CA PRO A 575 -11.20 -23.65 4.82
C PRO A 575 -12.48 -23.50 5.64
N THR A 576 -12.50 -22.57 6.61
CA THR A 576 -13.63 -22.34 7.53
C THR A 576 -14.71 -21.41 6.98
N LEU A 577 -14.54 -20.82 5.80
CA LEU A 577 -15.52 -19.88 5.27
C LEU A 577 -16.80 -20.58 4.84
N THR A 578 -17.94 -20.06 5.28
CA THR A 578 -19.27 -20.52 4.86
C THR A 578 -19.89 -19.58 3.82
N PRO A 579 -20.71 -20.05 2.86
CA PRO A 579 -21.46 -19.14 1.97
C PRO A 579 -22.37 -18.19 2.75
N LEU A 580 -22.45 -16.93 2.31
CA LEU A 580 -23.40 -15.95 2.84
C LEU A 580 -24.83 -16.47 2.65
N GLY A 581 -25.61 -16.59 3.74
CA GLY A 581 -27.00 -17.10 3.74
C GLY A 581 -27.23 -18.44 4.45
N VAL A 582 -26.21 -19.30 4.58
CA VAL A 582 -26.31 -20.57 5.36
C VAL A 582 -26.03 -20.34 6.86
N SER A 583 -25.51 -19.16 7.21
CA SER A 583 -24.80 -18.90 8.47
C SER A 583 -25.53 -17.97 9.45
N GLU A 584 -26.80 -17.61 9.20
CA GLU A 584 -27.53 -16.72 10.14
C GLU A 584 -27.66 -17.36 11.53
N ASP A 585 -27.88 -18.68 11.61
CA ASP A 585 -27.96 -19.40 12.90
C ASP A 585 -26.59 -19.59 13.59
N ARG A 586 -25.47 -19.57 12.85
CA ARG A 586 -24.11 -19.77 13.42
C ARG A 586 -23.41 -18.49 13.85
N LEU A 587 -23.80 -17.35 13.29
CA LEU A 587 -23.33 -16.02 13.71
C LEU A 587 -24.08 -15.49 14.94
N HIS A 588 -25.09 -16.23 15.40
CA HIS A 588 -25.83 -15.98 16.62
C HIS A 588 -25.40 -16.97 17.73
N LEU A 589 -25.14 -16.42 18.92
CA LEU A 589 -24.96 -17.14 20.19
C LEU A 589 -23.87 -18.24 20.20
N GLU A 590 -22.61 -17.86 20.44
CA GLU A 590 -21.81 -18.50 21.51
C GLU A 590 -20.77 -17.49 22.04
N SER A 591 -20.55 -17.53 23.35
CA SER A 591 -19.55 -16.75 24.11
C SER A 591 -18.21 -16.59 23.36
N PRO A 592 -17.58 -15.39 23.40
CA PRO A 592 -16.65 -14.95 22.35
C PRO A 592 -15.21 -15.46 22.48
N PHE A 593 -14.91 -16.36 23.41
CA PHE A 593 -13.54 -16.84 23.60
C PHE A 593 -13.45 -18.30 24.04
N PRO A 594 -13.32 -19.25 23.10
CA PRO A 594 -12.80 -20.58 23.40
C PRO A 594 -11.50 -20.77 22.63
N VAL A 595 -10.43 -20.10 23.03
CA VAL A 595 -9.09 -20.56 22.63
C VAL A 595 -8.32 -20.85 23.90
N ALA A 596 -8.50 -22.06 24.42
CA ALA A 596 -7.37 -22.71 25.05
C ALA A 596 -6.28 -22.76 23.97
N LEU A 597 -5.30 -21.85 24.03
CA LEU A 597 -4.18 -21.84 23.11
C LEU A 597 -3.63 -23.26 23.09
N THR A 598 -3.69 -23.91 21.93
CA THR A 598 -3.14 -25.26 21.79
C THR A 598 -1.68 -25.18 22.19
N LYS A 599 -1.35 -25.82 23.31
CA LYS A 599 0.04 -25.88 23.78
C LYS A 599 0.88 -26.43 22.62
N PRO A 600 2.00 -25.78 22.27
CA PRO A 600 2.88 -26.29 21.23
C PRO A 600 3.23 -27.74 21.55
N THR A 601 3.14 -28.64 20.57
CA THR A 601 3.55 -30.04 20.73
C THR A 601 4.98 -30.04 21.29
N GLU A 602 5.17 -30.61 22.49
CA GLU A 602 6.36 -30.43 23.33
C GLU A 602 7.68 -30.94 22.70
N SER A 603 7.64 -31.56 21.53
CA SER A 603 8.79 -32.23 20.92
C SER A 603 9.75 -31.32 20.13
N ASP A 604 9.43 -30.04 19.91
CA ASP A 604 10.27 -29.19 19.06
C ASP A 604 11.10 -28.19 19.89
N ARG A 605 12.43 -28.41 19.94
CA ARG A 605 13.41 -27.52 20.60
C ARG A 605 13.69 -26.25 19.77
N GLY A 606 13.02 -26.06 18.63
CA GLY A 606 13.12 -24.88 17.79
C GLY A 606 12.55 -23.59 18.43
N ILE A 607 13.16 -22.45 18.10
CA ILE A 607 12.65 -21.11 18.46
C ILE A 607 11.34 -20.80 17.72
N VAL A 608 11.24 -21.25 16.47
CA VAL A 608 10.03 -21.17 15.64
C VAL A 608 9.37 -22.54 15.66
N LYS A 609 8.10 -22.59 16.02
CA LYS A 609 7.28 -23.80 16.04
C LYS A 609 6.13 -23.68 15.06
N GLN A 610 5.53 -24.81 14.71
CA GLN A 610 4.26 -24.82 13.98
C GLN A 610 3.09 -24.96 14.94
N ALA A 611 1.98 -24.30 14.62
CA ALA A 611 0.75 -24.39 15.40
C ALA A 611 -0.47 -24.39 14.48
N VAL A 612 -1.59 -24.90 15.01
CA VAL A 612 -2.87 -24.79 14.31
C VAL A 612 -3.28 -23.31 14.24
N PRO A 613 -3.72 -22.82 13.07
CA PRO A 613 -4.15 -21.44 12.95
C PRO A 613 -5.33 -21.08 13.84
N LEU A 614 -5.31 -19.89 14.45
CA LEU A 614 -6.39 -19.47 15.35
C LEU A 614 -7.74 -19.34 14.63
N TYR A 615 -7.74 -18.91 13.37
CA TYR A 615 -8.97 -18.78 12.58
C TYR A 615 -9.75 -20.11 12.48
N ARG A 616 -9.08 -21.28 12.59
CA ARG A 616 -9.74 -22.59 12.56
C ARG A 616 -10.58 -22.84 13.82
N VAL A 617 -10.09 -22.34 14.95
CA VAL A 617 -10.79 -22.42 16.24
C VAL A 617 -11.88 -21.36 16.31
N ILE A 618 -11.59 -20.14 15.83
CA ILE A 618 -12.56 -19.04 15.79
C ILE A 618 -13.74 -19.38 14.88
N ASN A 619 -13.46 -19.95 13.69
CA ASN A 619 -14.45 -20.43 12.73
C ASN A 619 -15.55 -19.40 12.41
N ARG A 620 -15.15 -18.13 12.19
CA ARG A 620 -16.04 -17.02 11.84
C ARG A 620 -15.60 -16.37 10.54
N GLY A 621 -16.34 -16.61 9.46
CA GLY A 621 -16.08 -15.99 8.18
C GLY A 621 -17.08 -16.42 7.11
N CYS A 622 -17.23 -15.61 6.08
CA CYS A 622 -18.15 -15.85 4.98
C CYS A 622 -17.49 -15.68 3.61
N ARG A 623 -17.86 -16.56 2.66
CA ARG A 623 -17.70 -16.32 1.22
C ARG A 623 -18.88 -15.50 0.74
N LEU A 624 -18.58 -14.44 0.01
CA LEU A 624 -19.56 -13.48 -0.50
C LEU A 624 -19.93 -13.76 -1.96
N ARG A 625 -19.05 -14.47 -2.68
CA ARG A 625 -19.18 -14.76 -4.12
C ARG A 625 -18.71 -16.17 -4.43
#